data_AF-A0EC28-F1
#
_entry.id   AF-A0EC28-F1
#
_cell.length_a   1.000
_cell.length_b   1.000
_cell.length_c   1.000
_cell.angle_alpha   90.00
_cell.angle_beta   90.00
_cell.angle_gamma   90.00
#
_symmetry.space_group_name_H-M   'P 1'
#
loop_
_entity.id
_entity.type
_entity.pdbx_description
1 polymer ?
#
loop_
_entity_poly.entity_id
_entity_poly.type
_entity_poly.pdbx_seq_one_letter_code
_entity_poly.pdbx_strand_id
1 'polypeptide(L)'
;MLPERVHVFIFIEDGKLLICQSNSNLTFLIKENNTWIIYQQIHQSFITTMWSKINKMIITTNLKNQIQTWQRNQKGLFQLISTAWDPESNSKNCEVNPVYINDDGLFLGQCQDNKLKVWSYLEDGSIQLAFEQEIDEQNVVITNDFTNLLAQNEKSLIWYQLIYHQP
;
A
#
# COMPACT_ATOMS: atom_id res chain seq x y z
N MET A 1 -3.86 -14.31 -21.54
CA MET A 1 -4.38 -12.97 -21.89
C MET A 1 -4.31 -12.12 -20.63
N LEU A 2 -3.84 -10.88 -20.70
CA LEU A 2 -4.02 -9.95 -19.57
C LEU A 2 -5.55 -9.73 -19.39
N PRO A 3 -6.07 -9.78 -18.17
CA PRO A 3 -7.51 -9.67 -17.94
C PRO A 3 -7.88 -8.20 -17.79
N GLU A 4 -8.93 -7.78 -18.49
CA GLU A 4 -9.49 -6.42 -18.44
C GLU A 4 -8.48 -5.29 -18.73
N ARG A 5 -8.98 -4.04 -18.68
CA ARG A 5 -8.16 -2.85 -18.82
C ARG A 5 -7.22 -2.75 -17.60
N VAL A 6 -5.93 -2.87 -17.85
CA VAL A 6 -4.89 -2.62 -16.84
C VAL A 6 -4.79 -1.11 -16.62
N HIS A 7 -4.81 -0.68 -15.36
CA HIS A 7 -4.75 0.72 -14.95
C HIS A 7 -3.38 1.10 -14.39
N VAL A 8 -2.65 0.15 -13.79
CA VAL A 8 -1.34 0.41 -13.18
C VAL A 8 -0.34 -0.64 -13.63
N PHE A 9 0.87 -0.18 -13.93
CA PHE A 9 2.05 -1.00 -14.24
C PHE A 9 3.19 -0.61 -13.30
N ILE A 10 3.78 -1.59 -12.61
CA ILE A 10 4.87 -1.36 -11.67
C ILE A 10 6.02 -2.32 -11.99
N PHE A 11 7.15 -1.78 -12.43
CA PHE A 11 8.38 -2.54 -12.54
C PHE A 11 9.03 -2.71 -11.17
N ILE A 12 9.38 -3.94 -10.83
CA ILE A 12 10.05 -4.27 -9.58
C ILE A 12 11.29 -5.13 -9.87
N GLU A 13 12.17 -5.29 -8.88
CA GLU A 13 13.43 -6.05 -8.99
C GLU A 13 14.24 -5.71 -10.25
N ASP A 14 14.56 -4.43 -10.41
CA ASP A 14 15.35 -3.89 -11.53
C ASP A 14 14.74 -4.19 -12.92
N GLY A 15 13.40 -4.27 -12.99
CA GLY A 15 12.67 -4.49 -14.23
C GLY A 15 12.62 -5.93 -14.70
N LYS A 16 13.04 -6.89 -13.85
CA LYS A 16 12.85 -8.33 -14.11
C LYS A 16 11.40 -8.77 -13.93
N LEU A 17 10.63 -7.99 -13.20
CA LEU A 17 9.28 -8.29 -12.79
C LEU A 17 8.36 -7.10 -13.07
N LEU A 18 7.11 -7.41 -13.37
CA LEU A 18 6.07 -6.45 -13.67
C LEU A 18 4.79 -6.82 -12.94
N ILE A 19 4.25 -5.88 -12.19
CA ILE A 19 2.92 -5.97 -11.60
C ILE A 19 1.96 -5.17 -12.48
N CYS A 20 0.84 -5.79 -12.83
CA CYS A 20 -0.26 -5.19 -13.56
C CYS A 20 -1.50 -5.20 -12.68
N GLN A 21 -2.08 -4.05 -12.38
CA GLN A 21 -3.33 -3.94 -11.62
C GLN A 21 -4.47 -3.50 -12.54
N SER A 22 -5.58 -4.21 -12.48
CA SER A 22 -6.91 -3.75 -12.92
C SER A 22 -7.81 -3.51 -11.70
N ASN A 23 -9.04 -3.05 -11.93
CA ASN A 23 -10.02 -2.84 -10.86
C ASN A 23 -10.35 -4.12 -10.07
N SER A 24 -10.14 -5.29 -10.68
CA SER A 24 -10.58 -6.59 -10.15
C SER A 24 -9.44 -7.59 -9.99
N ASN A 25 -8.26 -7.29 -10.55
CA ASN A 25 -7.17 -8.25 -10.64
C ASN A 25 -5.82 -7.61 -10.35
N LEU A 26 -4.99 -8.33 -9.61
CA LEU A 26 -3.55 -8.12 -9.57
C LEU A 26 -2.88 -9.25 -10.36
N THR A 27 -2.19 -8.90 -11.44
CA THR A 27 -1.48 -9.85 -12.30
C THR A 27 0.02 -9.64 -12.16
N PHE A 28 0.75 -10.74 -12.00
CA PHE A 28 2.19 -10.73 -11.86
C PHE A 28 2.86 -11.38 -13.07
N LEU A 29 3.82 -10.68 -13.66
CA LEU A 29 4.58 -11.13 -14.81
C LEU A 29 6.07 -11.17 -14.51
N ILE A 30 6.73 -12.20 -15.03
CA ILE A 30 8.18 -12.40 -14.96
C ILE A 30 8.75 -12.29 -16.37
N LYS A 31 9.87 -11.58 -16.50
CA LYS A 31 10.62 -11.52 -17.75
C LYS A 31 11.52 -12.75 -17.87
N GLU A 32 11.23 -13.62 -18.83
CA GLU A 32 12.03 -14.80 -19.16
C GLU A 32 12.38 -14.76 -20.65
N ASN A 33 13.67 -14.87 -20.98
CA ASN A 33 14.16 -14.88 -22.38
C ASN A 33 13.60 -13.72 -23.23
N ASN A 34 13.55 -12.51 -22.65
CA ASN A 34 12.96 -11.30 -23.25
C ASN A 34 11.45 -11.33 -23.51
N THR A 35 10.72 -12.33 -23.00
CA THR A 35 9.27 -12.39 -23.04
C THR A 35 8.69 -12.28 -21.63
N TRP A 36 7.46 -11.79 -21.52
CA TRP A 36 6.74 -11.71 -20.25
C TRP A 36 5.82 -12.91 -20.10
N ILE A 37 6.00 -13.66 -19.02
CA ILE A 37 5.16 -14.80 -18.69
C ILE A 37 4.24 -14.40 -17.55
N ILE A 38 2.94 -14.64 -17.72
CA ILE A 38 1.96 -14.50 -16.64
C ILE A 38 2.22 -15.63 -15.65
N TYR A 39 2.60 -15.27 -14.43
CA TYR A 39 2.91 -16.24 -13.40
C TYR A 39 1.72 -16.46 -12.46
N GLN A 40 1.03 -15.38 -12.07
CA GLN A 40 -0.08 -15.46 -11.12
C GLN A 40 -1.07 -14.30 -11.31
N GLN A 41 -2.33 -14.59 -11.01
CA GLN A 41 -3.40 -13.62 -10.96
C GLN A 41 -4.17 -13.76 -9.65
N ILE A 42 -4.38 -12.65 -8.95
CA ILE A 42 -5.19 -12.57 -7.73
C ILE A 42 -6.44 -11.78 -8.09
N HIS A 43 -7.60 -12.35 -7.80
CA HIS A 43 -8.91 -11.77 -8.12
C HIS A 43 -9.50 -11.12 -6.88
N GLN A 44 -9.34 -9.80 -6.77
CA GLN A 44 -9.83 -8.99 -5.66
C GLN A 44 -9.91 -7.53 -6.11
N SER A 45 -10.82 -6.76 -5.51
CA SER A 45 -10.99 -5.35 -5.87
C SER A 45 -9.91 -4.50 -5.22
N PHE A 46 -8.84 -4.21 -5.96
CA PHE A 46 -7.70 -3.43 -5.49
C PHE A 46 -7.86 -1.95 -5.82
N ILE A 47 -7.59 -1.09 -4.83
CA ILE A 47 -7.54 0.36 -5.00
C ILE A 47 -6.09 0.77 -5.32
N THR A 48 -5.13 0.38 -4.48
CA THR A 48 -3.72 0.75 -4.66
C THR A 48 -2.81 -0.47 -4.64
N THR A 49 -1.68 -0.35 -5.35
CA THR A 49 -0.57 -1.31 -5.35
C THR A 49 0.74 -0.55 -5.30
N MET A 50 1.67 -1.03 -4.47
CA MET A 50 3.02 -0.48 -4.34
C MET A 50 4.06 -1.57 -4.13
N TRP A 51 5.33 -1.22 -4.37
CA TRP A 51 6.49 -2.06 -4.13
C TRP A 51 7.39 -1.48 -3.05
N SER A 52 7.61 -2.22 -1.97
CA SER A 52 8.68 -1.94 -1.00
C SER A 52 9.95 -2.65 -1.45
N LYS A 53 10.97 -1.88 -1.85
CA LYS A 53 12.28 -2.43 -2.22
C LYS A 53 13.03 -3.01 -1.02
N ILE A 54 12.87 -2.40 0.15
CA ILE A 54 13.57 -2.77 1.39
C ILE A 54 13.04 -4.10 1.90
N ASN A 55 11.71 -4.20 2.03
CA ASN A 55 11.07 -5.40 2.57
C ASN A 55 10.80 -6.46 1.48
N LYS A 56 11.15 -6.14 0.22
CA LYS A 56 10.94 -6.98 -0.98
C LYS A 56 9.51 -7.52 -1.07
N MET A 57 8.53 -6.63 -0.91
CA MET A 57 7.12 -6.99 -0.87
C MET A 57 6.25 -6.04 -1.66
N ILE A 58 5.10 -6.57 -2.04
CA ILE A 58 4.01 -5.79 -2.63
C ILE A 58 3.04 -5.43 -1.51
N ILE A 59 2.63 -4.18 -1.47
CA ILE A 59 1.59 -3.70 -0.56
C ILE A 59 0.39 -3.32 -1.41
N THR A 60 -0.78 -3.83 -1.08
CA THR A 60 -2.03 -3.52 -1.77
C THR A 60 -3.10 -3.07 -0.80
N THR A 61 -3.96 -2.17 -1.24
CA THR A 61 -5.22 -1.85 -0.56
C THR A 61 -6.40 -2.26 -1.40
N ASN A 62 -7.52 -2.57 -0.75
CA ASN A 62 -8.74 -3.02 -1.41
C ASN A 62 -9.95 -2.18 -0.98
N LEU A 63 -11.09 -2.38 -1.65
CA LEU A 63 -12.37 -1.72 -1.32
C LEU A 63 -12.90 -2.02 0.10
N LYS A 64 -12.26 -2.93 0.84
CA LYS A 64 -12.58 -3.26 2.23
C LYS A 64 -11.59 -2.64 3.23
N ASN A 65 -10.75 -1.70 2.78
CA ASN A 65 -9.69 -1.07 3.58
C ASN A 65 -8.67 -2.02 4.19
N GLN A 66 -8.56 -3.22 3.63
CA GLN A 66 -7.54 -4.13 4.09
C GLN A 66 -6.24 -3.76 3.41
N ILE A 67 -5.18 -3.70 4.21
CA ILE A 67 -3.82 -3.65 3.72
C ILE A 67 -3.35 -5.09 3.66
N GLN A 68 -3.00 -5.53 2.46
CA GLN A 68 -2.45 -6.86 2.22
C GLN A 68 -1.00 -6.73 1.79
N THR A 69 -0.16 -7.59 2.35
CA THR A 69 1.25 -7.69 1.98
C THR A 69 1.51 -9.01 1.28
N TRP A 70 2.31 -8.97 0.24
CA TRP A 70 2.61 -10.12 -0.60
C TRP A 70 4.11 -10.26 -0.79
N GLN A 71 4.61 -11.48 -0.67
CA GLN A 71 5.99 -11.81 -0.98
C GLN A 71 6.04 -12.92 -2.02
N ARG A 72 7.15 -12.95 -2.75
CA ARG A 72 7.41 -13.98 -3.75
C ARG A 72 8.45 -14.96 -3.25
N ASN A 73 8.23 -16.23 -3.54
CA ASN A 73 9.25 -17.27 -3.50
C ASN A 73 9.28 -18.05 -4.83
N GLN A 74 10.01 -19.17 -4.87
CA GLN A 74 10.14 -20.00 -6.07
C GLN A 74 8.80 -20.61 -6.55
N LYS A 75 7.83 -20.78 -5.64
CA LYS A 75 6.49 -21.33 -5.94
C LYS A 75 5.48 -20.26 -6.34
N GLY A 76 5.82 -18.98 -6.14
CA GLY A 76 4.99 -17.86 -6.56
C GLY A 76 4.81 -16.78 -5.52
N LEU A 77 3.77 -15.99 -5.72
CA LEU A 77 3.35 -14.94 -4.82
C LEU A 77 2.43 -15.55 -3.75
N PHE A 78 2.75 -15.30 -2.50
CA PHE A 78 1.93 -15.69 -1.36
C PHE A 78 1.58 -14.45 -0.55
N GLN A 79 0.36 -14.44 -0.02
CA GLN A 79 -0.05 -13.41 0.92
C GLN A 79 0.66 -13.69 2.24
N LEU A 80 1.33 -12.68 2.80
CA LEU A 80 1.87 -12.75 4.15
C LEU A 80 0.74 -12.46 5.13
N ILE A 81 0.25 -11.21 5.11
CA ILE A 81 -0.69 -10.69 6.09
C ILE A 81 -1.75 -9.83 5.41
N SER A 82 -2.93 -9.82 6.03
CA SER A 82 -4.01 -8.89 5.76
C SER A 82 -4.38 -8.23 7.08
N THR A 83 -4.51 -6.91 7.12
CA THR A 83 -5.17 -6.27 8.28
C THR A 83 -6.57 -6.86 8.44
N ALA A 84 -7.04 -6.90 9.70
CA ALA A 84 -8.39 -7.31 10.00
C ALA A 84 -9.37 -6.43 9.22
N TRP A 85 -10.35 -7.07 8.59
CA TRP A 85 -11.49 -6.35 8.06
C TRP A 85 -12.33 -5.91 9.25
N ASP A 86 -12.58 -4.61 9.36
CA ASP A 86 -13.56 -4.09 10.29
C ASP A 86 -14.95 -4.08 9.62
N PRO A 87 -15.86 -5.00 9.97
CA PRO A 87 -17.23 -5.01 9.45
C PRO A 87 -18.07 -3.81 9.90
N GLU A 88 -17.70 -3.17 11.03
CA GLU A 88 -18.40 -2.01 11.57
C GLU A 88 -17.93 -0.70 10.93
N SER A 89 -16.82 -0.74 10.19
CA SER A 89 -16.48 0.23 9.13
C SER A 89 -17.46 0.12 7.95
N ASN A 90 -18.76 0.23 8.23
CA ASN A 90 -19.84 0.48 7.28
C ASN A 90 -19.84 1.92 6.74
N SER A 91 -18.79 2.68 7.07
CA SER A 91 -18.47 3.90 6.39
C SER A 91 -18.31 3.59 4.90
N LYS A 92 -19.29 4.01 4.10
CA LYS A 92 -19.21 4.10 2.63
C LYS A 92 -18.02 4.95 2.15
N ASN A 93 -17.26 5.53 3.06
CA ASN A 93 -16.17 6.47 2.87
C ASN A 93 -14.97 6.06 3.75
N CYS A 94 -14.62 4.78 3.77
CA CYS A 94 -13.27 4.40 4.16
C CYS A 94 -12.68 3.87 2.87
N GLU A 95 -11.91 4.68 2.16
CA GLU A 95 -10.94 4.23 1.17
C GLU A 95 -9.58 4.58 1.73
N VAL A 96 -8.68 3.61 1.83
CA VAL A 96 -7.27 3.89 2.09
C VAL A 96 -6.70 4.51 0.81
N ASN A 97 -6.68 5.84 0.78
CA ASN A 97 -6.12 6.67 -0.29
C ASN A 97 -4.70 7.13 0.09
N PRO A 98 -3.94 7.59 -0.92
CA PRO A 98 -2.71 6.94 -1.38
C PRO A 98 -1.85 6.40 -0.24
N VAL A 99 -1.48 5.13 -0.37
CA VAL A 99 -0.44 4.58 0.48
C VAL A 99 0.92 5.12 0.00
N TYR A 100 1.83 5.46 0.90
CA TYR A 100 3.21 5.84 0.62
C TYR A 100 4.15 4.88 1.33
N ILE A 101 5.33 4.61 0.77
CA ILE A 101 6.39 3.84 1.43
C ILE A 101 7.63 4.72 1.52
N ASN A 102 8.30 4.73 2.67
CA ASN A 102 9.57 5.44 2.82
C ASN A 102 10.80 4.53 2.64
N ASP A 103 11.98 5.15 2.72
CA ASP A 103 13.28 4.47 2.64
C ASP A 103 13.64 3.62 3.87
N ASP A 104 12.79 3.60 4.90
CA ASP A 104 12.88 2.65 6.02
C ASP A 104 11.91 1.46 5.86
N GLY A 105 11.10 1.48 4.80
CA GLY A 105 10.08 0.45 4.55
C GLY A 105 8.83 0.59 5.41
N LEU A 106 8.69 1.70 6.15
CA LEU A 106 7.41 2.11 6.74
C LEU A 106 6.45 2.46 5.62
N PHE A 107 5.16 2.28 5.87
CA PHE A 107 4.15 2.74 4.95
C PHE A 107 3.03 3.49 5.64
N LEU A 108 2.59 4.54 4.98
CA LEU A 108 1.54 5.43 5.42
C LEU A 108 0.33 5.20 4.54
N GLY A 109 -0.87 5.19 5.10
CA GLY A 109 -2.11 5.25 4.34
C GLY A 109 -3.03 6.29 4.98
N GLN A 110 -3.60 7.15 4.15
CA GLN A 110 -4.63 8.07 4.58
C GLN A 110 -5.97 7.35 4.53
N CYS A 111 -6.65 7.25 5.66
CA CYS A 111 -8.00 6.73 5.71
C CYS A 111 -8.99 7.89 5.57
N GLN A 112 -10.09 7.66 4.85
CA GLN A 112 -11.17 8.64 4.69
C GLN A 112 -12.01 8.86 5.98
N ASP A 113 -11.69 8.19 7.10
CA ASP A 113 -12.28 8.43 8.42
C ASP A 113 -11.64 9.64 9.13
N ASN A 114 -11.05 10.57 8.37
CA ASN A 114 -10.26 11.70 8.89
C ASN A 114 -9.10 11.22 9.78
N LYS A 115 -8.52 10.05 9.50
CA LYS A 115 -7.36 9.54 10.23
C LYS A 115 -6.21 9.23 9.30
N LEU A 116 -5.06 9.75 9.68
CA LEU A 116 -3.78 9.30 9.16
C LEU A 116 -3.35 8.09 9.95
N LYS A 117 -2.98 7.02 9.26
CA LYS A 117 -2.42 5.83 9.89
C LYS A 117 -1.08 5.51 9.26
N VAL A 118 -0.09 5.28 10.11
CA VAL A 118 1.24 4.82 9.72
C VAL A 118 1.41 3.43 10.28
N TRP A 119 1.89 2.53 9.44
CA TRP A 119 2.19 1.17 9.82
C TRP A 119 3.68 0.91 9.65
N SER A 120 4.20 0.13 10.59
CA SER A 120 5.55 -0.42 10.52
C SER A 120 5.48 -1.91 10.24
N TYR A 121 6.47 -2.39 9.50
CA TYR A 121 6.67 -3.82 9.28
C TYR A 121 7.49 -4.39 10.42
N LEU A 122 7.10 -5.57 10.90
CA LEU A 122 7.81 -6.34 11.92
C LEU A 122 8.60 -7.46 11.27
N GLU A 123 9.65 -7.93 11.94
CA GLU A 123 10.54 -8.99 11.43
C GLU A 123 9.80 -10.30 11.11
N ASP A 124 8.73 -10.61 11.84
CA ASP A 124 7.88 -11.80 11.65
C ASP A 124 6.97 -11.69 10.42
N GLY A 125 7.00 -10.55 9.78
CA GLY A 125 6.29 -10.23 8.56
C GLY A 125 4.95 -9.53 8.76
N SER A 126 4.61 -9.23 10.01
CA SER A 126 3.40 -8.53 10.38
C SER A 126 3.52 -7.03 10.27
N ILE A 127 2.35 -6.39 10.28
CA ILE A 127 2.24 -4.94 10.23
C ILE A 127 1.56 -4.51 11.51
N GLN A 128 2.14 -3.50 12.15
CA GLN A 128 1.58 -2.90 13.36
C GLN A 128 1.31 -1.43 13.11
N LEU A 129 0.24 -0.91 13.72
CA LEU A 129 -0.04 0.52 13.72
C LEU A 129 1.07 1.19 14.55
N ALA A 130 1.92 1.95 13.85
CA ALA A 130 2.99 2.72 14.42
C ALA A 130 2.46 4.05 14.99
N PHE A 131 1.49 4.65 14.31
CA PHE A 131 0.94 5.96 14.65
C PHE A 131 -0.45 6.14 14.04
N GLU A 132 -1.34 6.82 14.76
CA GLU A 132 -2.64 7.26 14.28
C GLU A 132 -2.88 8.71 14.74
N GLN A 133 -3.37 9.55 13.82
CA GLN A 133 -3.69 10.94 14.10
C GLN A 133 -4.95 11.35 13.35
N GLU A 134 -5.84 12.04 14.05
CA GLU A 134 -6.98 12.69 13.40
C GLU A 134 -6.50 13.89 12.59
N ILE A 135 -6.88 13.90 11.32
CA ILE A 135 -6.64 14.92 10.31
C ILE A 135 -7.95 15.19 9.57
N ASP A 136 -8.49 16.40 9.70
CA ASP A 136 -9.72 16.83 9.02
C ASP A 136 -9.40 17.36 7.59
N GLU A 137 -8.22 17.03 7.09
CA GLU A 137 -7.61 17.59 5.89
C GLU A 137 -7.68 16.64 4.69
N GLN A 138 -8.09 17.18 3.55
CA GLN A 138 -8.28 16.39 2.32
C GLN A 138 -6.99 16.16 1.54
N ASN A 139 -6.01 17.07 1.65
CA ASN A 139 -4.74 16.95 0.96
C ASN A 139 -3.60 16.88 1.97
N VAL A 140 -2.90 15.75 1.95
CA VAL A 140 -1.80 15.46 2.87
C VAL A 140 -0.55 15.16 2.07
N VAL A 141 0.54 15.81 2.43
CA VAL A 141 1.89 15.51 1.94
C VAL A 141 2.77 15.22 3.14
N ILE A 142 3.50 14.11 3.09
CA ILE A 142 4.41 13.70 4.14
C ILE A 142 5.86 13.77 3.65
N THR A 143 6.80 14.12 4.52
CA THR A 143 8.23 13.97 4.24
C THR A 143 8.60 12.50 4.14
N ASN A 144 9.64 12.18 3.36
CA ASN A 144 10.04 10.79 3.15
C ASN A 144 10.40 10.08 4.46
N ASP A 145 11.01 10.74 5.42
CA ASP A 145 11.32 10.16 6.73
C ASP A 145 10.09 9.93 7.64
N PHE A 146 8.89 10.28 7.18
CA PHE A 146 7.64 10.23 7.94
C PHE A 146 7.70 10.98 9.28
N THR A 147 8.58 11.99 9.42
CA THR A 147 8.68 12.81 10.64
C THR A 147 7.86 14.08 10.57
N ASN A 148 7.49 14.53 9.36
CA ASN A 148 6.76 15.77 9.17
C ASN A 148 5.67 15.60 8.12
N LEU A 149 4.53 16.24 8.36
CA LEU A 149 3.38 16.16 7.49
C LEU A 149 2.76 17.55 7.33
N LEU A 150 2.52 17.92 6.08
CA LEU A 150 1.80 19.12 5.70
C LEU A 150 0.42 18.72 5.22
N ALA A 151 -0.60 19.25 5.88
CA ALA A 151 -1.99 18.99 5.55
C ALA A 151 -2.69 20.30 5.18
N GLN A 152 -3.69 20.22 4.29
CA GLN A 152 -4.51 21.37 3.91
C GLN A 152 -5.96 21.16 4.36
N ASN A 153 -6.46 22.08 5.19
CA ASN A 153 -7.90 22.21 5.45
C ASN A 153 -8.50 23.33 4.57
N GLU A 154 -9.81 23.57 4.72
CA GLU A 154 -10.53 24.58 3.93
C GLU A 154 -9.96 26.01 4.04
N LYS A 155 -9.17 26.32 5.07
CA LYS A 155 -8.76 27.68 5.42
C LYS A 155 -7.25 27.89 5.52
N SER A 156 -6.44 26.84 5.61
CA SER A 156 -5.03 26.92 5.98
C SER A 156 -4.24 25.66 5.63
N LEU A 157 -2.91 25.81 5.64
CA LEU A 157 -1.97 24.70 5.69
C LEU A 157 -1.56 24.48 7.15
N ILE A 158 -1.60 23.23 7.60
CA ILE A 158 -1.21 22.81 8.95
C ILE A 158 0.02 21.92 8.85
N TRP A 159 1.03 22.22 9.65
CA TRP A 159 2.23 21.41 9.77
C TRP A 159 2.15 20.56 11.04
N TYR A 160 2.33 19.25 10.88
CA TYR A 160 2.41 18.27 11.95
C TYR A 160 3.84 17.74 12.02
N GLN A 161 4.42 17.74 13.22
CA GLN A 161 5.61 16.97 13.50
C GLN A 161 5.17 15.65 14.12
N LEU A 162 5.46 14.55 13.42
CA LEU A 162 5.12 13.21 13.84
C LEU A 162 6.19 12.72 14.80
N ILE A 163 5.83 12.55 16.07
CA ILE A 163 6.72 11.99 17.08
C ILE A 163 6.56 10.47 17.03
N TYR A 164 7.44 9.81 16.28
CA TYR A 164 7.57 8.36 16.33
C TYR A 164 8.71 7.99 17.28
N HIS A 165 8.39 7.26 18.35
CA HIS A 165 9.41 6.57 19.12
C HIS A 165 9.69 5.25 18.42
N GLN A 166 10.88 5.11 17.83
CA GLN A 166 11.35 3.78 17.46
C GLN A 166 11.39 2.91 18.74
N PRO A 167 10.89 1.66 18.68
CA PRO A 167 11.03 0.73 19.78
C PRO A 167 12.51 0.42 20.10
#